data_AF-A0A7C5R558-F1
#
_entry.id   AF-A0A7C5R558-F1
#
_cell.length_a   1.000
_cell.length_b   1.000
_cell.length_c   1.000
_cell.angle_alpha   90.00
_cell.angle_beta   90.00
_cell.angle_gamma   90.00
#
_symmetry.space_group_name_H-M   'P 1'
#
loop_
_entity.id
_entity.type
_entity.pdbx_description
1 polymer ?
#
loop_
_entity_poly.entity_id
_entity_poly.type
_entity_poly.pdbx_seq_one_letter_code
_entity_poly.pdbx_strand_id
1 'polypeptide(L)'
;MKYQSQRVAYWYFLAAMAVFSVQVLGGLWAGWIYINPNFYSDLVPFNIVRMLHTNALIVWLLLGFFGAAYFLVPEEAERELQSPFLAYVQLLILLLGTAGVVVTYLFDLFPGHWLLGKEGREFIEQPVWVKLGIVVAALIFLYN
;
A
#
# COMPACT_ATOMS: atom_id res chain seq x y z
N MET A 1 -24.04 -12.08 -0.01
CA MET A 1 -23.82 -10.91 0.87
C MET A 1 -25.14 -10.62 1.55
N LYS A 2 -25.16 -10.55 2.89
CA LYS A 2 -26.35 -10.16 3.65
C LYS A 2 -26.58 -8.65 3.55
N TYR A 3 -25.50 -7.88 3.49
CA TYR A 3 -25.50 -6.42 3.39
C TYR A 3 -24.87 -5.97 2.07
N GLN A 4 -25.47 -4.97 1.45
CA GLN A 4 -25.04 -4.45 0.15
C GLN A 4 -23.66 -3.80 0.19
N SER A 5 -23.29 -3.18 1.32
CA SER A 5 -22.00 -2.51 1.53
C SER A 5 -20.80 -3.48 1.62
N GLN A 6 -21.02 -4.78 1.89
CA GLN A 6 -19.95 -5.79 1.88
C GLN A 6 -19.23 -5.86 0.51
N ARG A 7 -19.88 -5.41 -0.58
CA ARG A 7 -19.29 -5.39 -1.92
C ARG A 7 -18.03 -4.52 -2.02
N VAL A 8 -17.83 -3.58 -1.10
CA VAL A 8 -16.63 -2.71 -1.09
C VAL A 8 -15.38 -3.54 -0.84
N ALA A 9 -15.47 -4.59 -0.02
CA ALA A 9 -14.35 -5.48 0.31
C ALA A 9 -13.69 -6.10 -0.93
N TYR A 10 -14.46 -6.39 -1.98
CA TYR A 10 -13.94 -6.91 -3.25
C TYR A 10 -12.83 -6.02 -3.83
N TRP A 11 -13.03 -4.71 -3.84
CA TRP A 11 -12.07 -3.76 -4.41
C TRP A 11 -10.80 -3.65 -3.58
N TYR A 12 -10.93 -3.74 -2.25
CA TYR A 12 -9.79 -3.82 -1.35
C TYR A 12 -8.98 -5.10 -1.57
N PHE A 13 -9.64 -6.25 -1.71
CA PHE A 13 -8.95 -7.51 -2.00
C PHE A 13 -8.30 -7.52 -3.38
N LEU A 14 -8.95 -6.97 -4.39
CA LEU A 14 -8.37 -6.84 -5.73
C LEU A 14 -7.09 -6.00 -5.69
N ALA A 15 -7.14 -4.84 -5.02
CA ALA A 15 -5.97 -3.98 -4.83
C ALA A 15 -4.87 -4.68 -4.03
N ALA A 16 -5.23 -5.34 -2.92
CA ALA A 16 -4.28 -6.10 -2.10
C ALA A 16 -3.57 -7.18 -2.91
N MET A 17 -4.29 -7.96 -3.72
CA MET A 17 -3.71 -9.01 -4.56
C MET A 17 -2.79 -8.45 -5.65
N ALA A 18 -3.11 -7.29 -6.21
CA ALA A 18 -2.24 -6.61 -7.17
C ALA A 18 -0.92 -6.17 -6.50
N VAL A 19 -0.99 -5.51 -5.34
CA VAL A 19 0.20 -5.09 -4.58
C VAL A 19 1.00 -6.29 -4.05
N PHE A 20 0.34 -7.36 -3.64
CA PHE A 20 0.98 -8.62 -3.24
C PHE A 20 1.79 -9.22 -4.39
N SER A 21 1.26 -9.21 -5.61
CA SER A 21 1.97 -9.70 -6.78
C SER A 21 3.27 -8.91 -7.03
N VAL A 22 3.22 -7.58 -6.91
CA VAL A 22 4.42 -6.71 -6.96
C VAL A 22 5.40 -7.06 -5.85
N GLN A 23 4.91 -7.29 -4.62
CA GLN A 23 5.75 -7.66 -3.48
C GLN A 23 6.52 -8.96 -3.72
N VAL A 24 5.86 -10.01 -4.19
CA VAL A 24 6.50 -11.31 -4.45
C VAL A 24 7.52 -11.19 -5.59
N LEU A 25 7.19 -10.47 -6.66
CA LEU A 25 8.12 -10.22 -7.76
C LEU A 25 9.36 -9.43 -7.31
N GLY A 26 9.18 -8.42 -6.46
CA GLY A 26 10.30 -7.70 -5.84
C GLY A 26 11.16 -8.59 -4.95
N GLY A 27 10.55 -9.54 -4.22
CA GLY A 27 11.27 -10.52 -3.41
C GLY A 27 12.10 -11.49 -4.26
N LEU A 28 11.52 -11.97 -5.36
CA LEU A 28 12.23 -12.82 -6.32
C LEU A 28 13.40 -12.06 -6.97
N TRP A 29 13.20 -10.80 -7.34
CA TRP A 29 14.27 -9.95 -7.87
C TRP A 29 15.38 -9.74 -6.83
N ALA A 30 15.04 -9.39 -5.59
CA ALA A 30 16.03 -9.27 -4.52
C ALA A 30 16.84 -10.56 -4.33
N GLY A 31 16.15 -11.72 -4.32
CA GLY A 31 16.79 -13.04 -4.26
C GLY A 31 17.73 -13.31 -5.43
N TRP A 32 17.37 -12.89 -6.65
CA TRP A 32 18.23 -13.02 -7.82
C TRP A 32 19.51 -12.18 -7.72
N ILE A 33 19.42 -10.96 -7.17
CA ILE A 33 20.59 -10.08 -6.96
C ILE A 33 21.63 -10.76 -6.03
N TYR A 34 21.20 -11.57 -5.06
CA TYR A 34 22.14 -12.33 -4.21
C TYR A 34 23.01 -13.32 -5.00
N ILE A 35 22.52 -13.85 -6.12
CA ILE A 35 23.23 -14.82 -6.96
C ILE A 35 23.94 -14.11 -8.13
N ASN A 36 23.38 -13.01 -8.63
CA ASN A 36 23.96 -12.18 -9.68
C ASN A 36 23.93 -10.68 -9.31
N PRO A 37 24.93 -10.18 -8.57
CA PRO A 37 24.91 -8.84 -7.97
C PRO A 37 24.85 -7.67 -8.95
N ASN A 38 25.30 -7.86 -10.20
CA ASN A 38 25.31 -6.80 -11.22
C ASN A 38 24.01 -6.74 -12.04
N PHE A 39 23.03 -7.60 -11.76
CA PHE A 39 21.77 -7.64 -12.49
C PHE A 39 20.96 -6.35 -12.29
N TYR A 40 20.89 -5.49 -13.31
CA TYR A 40 20.22 -4.18 -13.30
C TYR A 40 20.64 -3.24 -12.16
N SER A 41 21.84 -3.41 -11.60
CA SER A 41 22.33 -2.62 -10.46
C SER A 41 22.36 -1.12 -10.71
N ASP A 42 22.56 -0.70 -11.97
CA ASP A 42 22.63 0.72 -12.35
C ASP A 42 21.25 1.37 -12.54
N LEU A 43 20.20 0.56 -12.77
CA LEU A 43 18.84 1.05 -13.00
C LEU A 43 17.98 0.94 -11.73
N VAL A 44 17.99 -0.21 -11.07
CA VAL A 44 17.22 -0.45 -9.84
C VAL A 44 18.11 -1.19 -8.84
N PRO A 45 18.90 -0.46 -8.04
CA PRO A 45 19.83 -1.08 -7.11
C PRO A 45 19.10 -1.81 -5.97
N PHE A 46 19.80 -2.73 -5.31
CA PHE A 46 19.23 -3.64 -4.31
C PHE A 46 18.42 -2.93 -3.22
N ASN A 47 18.88 -1.78 -2.74
CA ASN A 47 18.16 -1.01 -1.72
C ASN A 47 16.79 -0.52 -2.21
N ILE A 48 16.64 -0.14 -3.49
CA ILE A 48 15.36 0.24 -4.08
C ILE A 48 14.44 -0.98 -4.18
N VAL A 49 14.95 -2.11 -4.69
CA VAL A 49 14.19 -3.37 -4.78
C VAL A 49 13.69 -3.79 -3.39
N ARG A 50 14.56 -3.71 -2.37
CA ARG A 50 14.21 -4.01 -0.98
C ARG A 50 13.11 -3.09 -0.45
N MET A 51 13.23 -1.78 -0.64
CA MET A 51 12.21 -0.82 -0.19
C MET A 51 10.85 -1.06 -0.87
N LEU A 52 10.84 -1.40 -2.17
CA LEU A 52 9.62 -1.77 -2.89
C LEU A 52 9.00 -3.05 -2.30
N HIS A 53 9.83 -4.07 -2.04
CA HIS A 53 9.37 -5.34 -1.47
C HIS A 53 8.78 -5.16 -0.06
N THR A 54 9.49 -4.49 0.84
CA THR A 54 9.06 -4.35 2.25
C THR A 54 7.90 -3.38 2.41
N ASN A 55 7.85 -2.28 1.68
CA ASN A 55 6.72 -1.34 1.79
C ASN A 55 5.47 -1.88 1.10
N ALA A 56 5.60 -2.59 -0.04
CA ALA A 56 4.47 -3.28 -0.64
C ALA A 56 3.88 -4.33 0.32
N LEU A 57 4.73 -5.05 1.07
CA LEU A 57 4.30 -6.00 2.12
C LEU A 57 3.36 -5.34 3.13
N ILE A 58 3.76 -4.19 3.69
CA ILE A 58 2.94 -3.47 4.67
C ILE A 58 1.61 -3.02 4.05
N VAL A 59 1.67 -2.40 2.87
CA VAL A 59 0.48 -1.83 2.22
C VAL A 59 -0.54 -2.89 1.85
N TRP A 60 -0.12 -4.01 1.24
CA TRP A 60 -1.10 -5.03 0.82
C TRP A 60 -1.75 -5.72 2.02
N LEU A 61 -1.00 -5.93 3.12
CA LEU A 61 -1.57 -6.48 4.36
C LEU A 61 -2.61 -5.52 4.95
N LEU A 62 -2.33 -4.21 5.00
CA LEU A 62 -3.30 -3.22 5.45
C LEU A 62 -4.56 -3.20 4.57
N LEU A 63 -4.41 -3.24 3.24
CA LEU A 63 -5.54 -3.35 2.32
C LEU A 63 -6.36 -4.61 2.57
N GLY A 64 -5.68 -5.74 2.86
CA GLY A 64 -6.33 -7.00 3.24
C GLY A 64 -7.13 -6.87 4.55
N PHE A 65 -6.55 -6.25 5.57
CA PHE A 65 -7.23 -6.02 6.86
C PHE A 65 -8.43 -5.08 6.73
N PHE A 66 -8.28 -3.97 5.99
CA PHE A 66 -9.41 -3.06 5.73
C PHE A 66 -10.51 -3.73 4.91
N GLY A 67 -10.15 -4.49 3.87
CA GLY A 67 -11.11 -5.28 3.08
C GLY A 67 -11.85 -6.31 3.93
N ALA A 68 -11.13 -7.03 4.79
CA ALA A 68 -11.72 -8.00 5.71
C ALA A 68 -12.68 -7.33 6.70
N ALA A 69 -12.32 -6.19 7.26
CA ALA A 69 -13.19 -5.43 8.15
C ALA A 69 -14.46 -4.95 7.41
N TYR A 70 -14.34 -4.42 6.19
CA TYR A 70 -15.51 -4.02 5.40
C TYR A 70 -16.42 -5.18 4.99
N PHE A 71 -15.91 -6.41 5.02
CA PHE A 71 -16.72 -7.60 4.82
C PHE A 71 -17.40 -8.07 6.11
N LEU A 72 -16.65 -8.14 7.22
CA LEU A 72 -17.10 -8.72 8.48
C LEU A 72 -17.96 -7.77 9.33
N VAL A 73 -17.60 -6.48 9.41
CA VAL A 73 -18.28 -5.52 10.29
C VAL A 73 -19.77 -5.39 9.99
N PRO A 74 -20.23 -5.28 8.72
CA PRO A 74 -21.66 -5.25 8.44
C PRO A 74 -22.40 -6.51 8.90
N GLU A 75 -21.74 -7.67 8.81
CA GLU A 75 -22.33 -8.95 9.20
C GLU A 75 -22.47 -9.08 10.71
N GLU A 76 -21.44 -8.69 11.47
CA GLU A 76 -21.44 -8.75 12.94
C GLU A 76 -22.24 -7.61 13.59
N ALA A 77 -22.29 -6.44 12.96
CA ALA A 77 -23.08 -5.30 13.46
C ALA A 77 -24.55 -5.36 13.01
N GLU A 78 -24.90 -6.35 12.20
CA GLU A 78 -26.22 -6.55 11.59
C GLU A 78 -26.78 -5.31 10.88
N ARG A 79 -25.92 -4.46 10.31
CA ARG A 79 -26.29 -3.23 9.61
C ARG A 79 -25.33 -2.91 8.46
N GLU A 80 -25.76 -2.03 7.57
CA GLU A 80 -24.87 -1.48 6.53
C GLU A 80 -23.75 -0.60 7.14
N LEU A 81 -22.63 -0.49 6.42
CA LEU A 81 -21.58 0.51 6.71
C LEU A 81 -22.17 1.92 6.77
N GLN A 82 -21.57 2.80 7.57
CA GLN A 82 -22.03 4.18 7.67
C GLN A 82 -21.98 4.91 6.33
N SER A 83 -20.90 4.72 5.56
CA SER A 83 -20.73 5.32 4.24
C SER A 83 -19.82 4.47 3.32
N PRO A 84 -20.40 3.77 2.33
CA PRO A 84 -19.60 3.11 1.29
C PRO A 84 -18.70 4.09 0.52
N PHE A 85 -19.11 5.35 0.37
CA PHE A 85 -18.32 6.39 -0.28
C PHE A 85 -16.99 6.64 0.46
N LEU A 86 -17.02 6.72 1.78
CA LEU A 86 -15.80 6.91 2.59
C LEU A 86 -14.82 5.75 2.41
N ALA A 87 -15.33 4.51 2.34
CA ALA A 87 -14.50 3.34 2.09
C ALA A 87 -13.82 3.40 0.71
N TYR A 88 -14.47 3.94 -0.33
CA TYR A 88 -13.83 4.16 -1.63
C TYR A 88 -12.82 5.31 -1.63
N VAL A 89 -13.09 6.40 -0.90
CA VAL A 89 -12.14 7.51 -0.74
C VAL A 89 -10.88 7.03 -0.01
N GLN A 90 -11.02 6.26 1.07
CA GLN A 90 -9.91 5.61 1.75
C GLN A 90 -9.08 4.76 0.78
N LEU A 91 -9.74 3.89 -0.01
CA LEU A 91 -9.05 3.04 -0.98
C LEU A 91 -8.26 3.87 -1.99
N LEU A 92 -8.87 4.94 -2.51
CA LEU A 92 -8.22 5.83 -3.46
C LEU A 92 -6.98 6.52 -2.86
N ILE A 93 -7.07 7.01 -1.62
CA ILE A 93 -5.93 7.61 -0.91
C ILE A 93 -4.78 6.61 -0.80
N LEU A 94 -5.08 5.37 -0.40
CA LEU A 94 -4.07 4.31 -0.28
C LEU A 94 -3.44 3.96 -1.63
N LEU A 95 -4.24 3.86 -2.70
CA LEU A 95 -3.73 3.56 -4.04
C LEU A 95 -2.87 4.69 -4.60
N LEU A 96 -3.28 5.96 -4.43
CA LEU A 96 -2.50 7.12 -4.85
C LEU A 96 -1.20 7.24 -4.05
N GLY A 97 -1.26 7.00 -2.74
CA GLY A 97 -0.07 6.95 -1.89
C GLY A 97 0.90 5.85 -2.34
N THR A 98 0.38 4.64 -2.60
CA THR A 98 1.17 3.49 -3.07
C THR A 98 1.84 3.77 -4.42
N ALA A 99 1.09 4.30 -5.38
CA ALA A 99 1.63 4.68 -6.68
C ALA A 99 2.71 5.77 -6.55
N GLY A 100 2.44 6.79 -5.73
CA GLY A 100 3.39 7.85 -5.44
C GLY A 100 4.69 7.34 -4.80
N VAL A 101 4.61 6.39 -3.89
CA VAL A 101 5.79 5.71 -3.30
C VAL A 101 6.61 4.99 -4.37
N VAL A 102 5.97 4.16 -5.20
CA VAL A 102 6.64 3.39 -6.24
C VAL A 102 7.39 4.33 -7.20
N VAL A 103 6.72 5.39 -7.66
CA VAL A 103 7.33 6.38 -8.57
C VAL A 103 8.47 7.12 -7.87
N THR A 104 8.29 7.55 -6.62
CA THR A 104 9.35 8.27 -5.89
C THR A 104 10.58 7.39 -5.68
N TYR A 105 10.40 6.10 -5.39
CA TYR A 105 11.51 5.17 -5.17
C TYR A 105 12.28 4.86 -6.46
N LEU A 106 11.57 4.65 -7.58
CA LEU A 106 12.19 4.28 -8.85
C LEU A 106 12.94 5.44 -9.51
N PHE A 107 12.44 6.67 -9.37
CA PHE A 107 12.99 7.84 -10.06
C PHE A 107 13.71 8.82 -9.13
N ASP A 108 13.86 8.48 -7.85
CA ASP A 108 14.48 9.32 -6.82
C ASP A 108 13.95 10.76 -6.83
N LEU A 109 12.62 10.92 -6.88
CA LEU A 109 12.00 12.23 -7.01
C LEU A 109 12.19 13.07 -5.74
N PHE A 110 12.51 14.35 -5.92
CA PHE A 110 12.65 15.36 -4.86
C PHE A 110 13.63 14.95 -3.72
N PRO A 111 14.88 14.57 -4.05
CA PRO A 111 15.82 14.07 -3.05
C PRO A 111 16.08 15.14 -1.97
N GLY A 112 15.99 14.74 -0.70
CA GLY A 112 16.18 15.63 0.46
C GLY A 112 15.00 16.56 0.78
N HIS A 113 13.92 16.56 -0.01
CA HIS A 113 12.76 17.38 0.29
C HIS A 113 11.95 16.78 1.45
N TRP A 114 11.78 17.54 2.54
CA TRP A 114 11.18 17.07 3.79
C TRP A 114 9.79 16.44 3.64
N LEU A 115 8.97 16.92 2.69
CA LEU A 115 7.62 16.42 2.47
C LEU A 115 7.50 15.38 1.34
N LEU A 116 8.31 15.53 0.29
CA LEU A 116 8.08 14.90 -1.03
C LEU A 116 9.08 13.81 -1.37
N GLY A 117 10.31 13.90 -0.85
CA GLY A 117 11.33 12.89 -1.05
C GLY A 117 11.12 11.68 -0.15
N LYS A 118 11.75 10.56 -0.51
CA LYS A 118 11.80 9.37 0.34
C LYS A 118 12.65 9.60 1.59
N GLU A 119 12.28 8.96 2.68
CA GLU A 119 13.06 8.89 3.92
C GLU A 119 13.99 7.65 3.93
N GLY A 120 14.81 7.50 4.97
CA GLY A 120 15.91 6.53 4.98
C GLY A 120 15.84 5.42 6.04
N ARG A 121 14.77 5.35 6.83
CA ARG A 121 14.63 4.33 7.89
C ARG A 121 13.74 3.18 7.40
N GLU A 122 14.16 1.96 7.71
CA GLU A 122 13.47 0.74 7.25
C GLU A 122 11.98 0.73 7.58
N PHE A 123 11.14 0.37 6.60
CA PHE A 123 9.66 0.33 6.63
C PHE A 123 8.96 1.69 6.71
N ILE A 124 9.74 2.77 6.80
CA ILE A 124 9.23 4.14 6.89
C ILE A 124 9.95 5.06 5.89
N GLU A 125 10.36 4.51 4.75
CA GLU A 125 11.02 5.25 3.65
C GLU A 125 10.03 6.09 2.82
N GLN A 126 8.73 5.85 2.97
CA GLN A 126 7.73 6.58 2.20
C GLN A 126 7.79 8.09 2.50
N PRO A 127 7.59 8.95 1.48
CA PRO A 127 7.52 10.38 1.70
C PRO A 127 6.49 10.76 2.77
N VAL A 128 6.73 11.85 3.49
CA VAL A 128 5.86 12.29 4.59
C VAL A 128 4.42 12.51 4.11
N TRP A 129 4.21 13.02 2.89
CA TRP A 129 2.86 13.20 2.34
C TRP A 129 2.09 11.87 2.23
N VAL A 130 2.77 10.76 1.94
CA VAL A 130 2.17 9.42 1.89
C VAL A 130 1.82 8.96 3.31
N LYS A 131 2.71 9.19 4.28
CA LYS A 131 2.43 8.87 5.69
C LYS A 131 1.20 9.60 6.20
N LEU A 132 1.08 10.89 5.90
CA LEU A 132 -0.09 11.68 6.22
C LEU A 132 -1.35 11.13 5.52
N GLY A 133 -1.23 10.74 4.25
CA GLY A 133 -2.29 10.06 3.51
C GLY A 133 -2.75 8.77 4.18
N ILE A 134 -1.82 7.92 4.63
CA ILE A 134 -2.11 6.68 5.37
C ILE A 134 -2.85 7.00 6.68
N VAL A 135 -2.42 8.02 7.43
CA VAL A 135 -3.11 8.43 8.67
C VAL A 135 -4.54 8.90 8.37
N VAL A 136 -4.74 9.73 7.36
CA VAL A 136 -6.07 10.18 6.94
C VAL A 136 -6.94 8.98 6.52
N ALA A 137 -6.40 8.06 5.73
CA ALA A 137 -7.08 6.83 5.32
C ALA A 137 -7.49 5.97 6.55
N ALA A 138 -6.60 5.83 7.54
CA ALA A 138 -6.89 5.10 8.77
C ALA A 138 -7.95 5.80 9.64
N LEU A 139 -7.96 7.14 9.71
CA LEU A 139 -8.99 7.87 10.43
C LEU A 139 -10.36 7.78 9.75
N ILE A 140 -10.41 7.81 8.41
CA ILE A 140 -11.62 7.54 7.64
C ILE A 140 -12.13 6.12 7.94
N PHE A 141 -11.24 5.14 7.94
CA PHE A 141 -11.56 3.75 8.27
C PHE A 141 -12.18 3.61 9.65
N LEU A 142 -11.55 4.20 10.68
CA LEU A 142 -11.99 4.07 12.07
C LEU A 142 -13.33 4.74 12.34
N TYR A 143 -13.67 5.80 11.60
CA TYR A 143 -14.94 6.49 11.71
C TYR A 143 -16.10 5.75 11.02
N ASN A 144 -15.81 5.12 9.88
CA ASN A 144 -16.80 4.58 8.94
C ASN A 144 -17.34 3.19 9.34
#